data_AF-A0A3C2CL14-F1
#
_entry.id   AF-A0A3C2CL14-F1
#
_cell.length_a   1.000
_cell.length_b   1.000
_cell.length_c   1.000
_cell.angle_alpha   90.00
_cell.angle_beta   90.00
_cell.angle_gamma   90.00
#
_symmetry.space_group_name_H-M   'P 1'
#
loop_
_entity.id
_entity.type
_entity.pdbx_description
1 polymer ?
#
loop_
_entity_poly.entity_id
_entity_poly.type
_entity_poly.pdbx_seq_one_letter_code
_entity_poly.pdbx_strand_id
1 'polypeptide(L)'
;MPNRTKRLKPREALEVSPFDVGVFTWKMKTRSIEENNWLQIDEGRDEDLLLKKQGPFGIHLKTSEPASLKLLKTIESWLTRRSVTLPVLDGSLHSIDKCGQLIQEDVCLMERKSDTWILTAASVCFPTHWSPISKLGLSLDEIHSPV
;
A
#
# COMPACT_ATOMS: atom_id res chain seq x y z
N MET A 1 21.12 -6.42 1.18
CA MET A 1 20.73 -5.50 0.08
C MET A 1 19.81 -6.29 -0.82
N PRO A 2 18.60 -5.78 -1.12
CA PRO A 2 17.61 -6.52 -1.88
C PRO A 2 18.10 -6.92 -3.27
N ASN A 3 17.81 -8.16 -3.69
CA ASN A 3 18.23 -8.64 -5.00
C ASN A 3 17.40 -8.00 -6.13
N ARG A 4 17.99 -7.01 -6.80
CA ARG A 4 17.34 -6.24 -7.87
C ARG A 4 16.96 -7.07 -9.09
N THR A 5 17.58 -8.22 -9.35
CA THR A 5 17.27 -9.03 -10.53
C THR A 5 15.98 -9.83 -10.38
N LYS A 6 15.50 -10.03 -9.15
CA LYS A 6 14.26 -10.74 -8.82
C LYS A 6 13.03 -9.84 -8.79
N ARG A 7 13.23 -8.53 -8.96
CA ARG A 7 12.15 -7.54 -8.87
C ARG A 7 11.72 -7.09 -10.26
N LEU A 8 10.43 -6.77 -10.39
CA LEU A 8 9.92 -6.16 -11.61
C LEU A 8 10.73 -4.90 -11.92
N LYS A 9 11.15 -4.75 -13.18
CA LYS A 9 11.76 -3.50 -13.63
C LYS A 9 10.68 -2.41 -13.65
N PRO A 10 11.03 -1.12 -13.50
CA PRO A 10 10.04 -0.04 -13.51
C PRO A 10 9.10 -0.04 -14.71
N ARG A 11 9.56 -0.47 -15.90
CA ARG A 11 8.73 -0.59 -17.11
C ARG A 11 7.81 -1.82 -17.14
N GLU A 12 8.10 -2.82 -16.34
CA GLU A 12 7.28 -4.03 -16.18
C GLU A 12 6.23 -3.79 -15.08
N ALA A 13 6.61 -3.07 -14.02
CA ALA A 13 5.71 -2.62 -12.95
C ALA A 13 4.76 -1.49 -13.41
N LEU A 14 5.20 -0.59 -14.28
CA LEU A 14 4.37 0.52 -14.76
C LEU A 14 4.21 0.43 -16.27
N GLU A 15 2.97 0.19 -16.71
CA GLU A 15 2.58 0.23 -18.13
C GLU A 15 2.90 1.59 -18.78
N VAL A 16 3.02 2.65 -17.98
CA VAL A 16 3.36 4.01 -18.43
C VAL A 16 4.64 4.46 -17.75
N SER A 17 5.60 4.97 -18.52
CA SER A 17 6.83 5.54 -17.97
C SER A 17 6.48 6.71 -17.02
N PRO A 18 6.95 6.71 -15.76
CA PRO A 18 6.82 7.88 -14.89
C PRO A 18 7.73 9.03 -15.34
N PHE A 19 8.73 8.73 -16.18
CA PHE A 19 9.66 9.69 -16.73
C PHE A 19 9.24 10.02 -18.17
N ASP A 20 8.60 11.17 -18.34
CA ASP A 20 8.48 11.81 -19.65
C ASP A 20 9.82 12.49 -19.97
N VAL A 21 10.23 12.48 -21.23
CA VAL A 21 11.34 13.31 -21.70
C VAL A 21 10.87 14.77 -21.74
N GLY A 22 11.57 15.68 -21.07
CA GLY A 22 11.25 17.12 -21.06
C GLY A 22 11.23 17.75 -19.66
N VAL A 23 10.60 18.92 -19.57
CA VAL A 23 10.47 19.67 -18.30
C VAL A 23 9.40 19.00 -17.43
N PHE A 24 9.73 18.76 -16.16
CA PHE A 24 8.79 18.22 -15.18
C PHE A 24 7.62 19.20 -14.94
N THR A 25 6.39 18.67 -14.93
CA THR A 25 5.17 19.43 -14.62
C THR A 25 4.21 18.56 -13.81
N TRP A 26 3.57 19.13 -12.80
CA TRP A 26 2.49 18.47 -12.05
C TRP A 26 1.27 18.24 -12.95
N LYS A 27 0.82 16.98 -13.04
CA LYS A 27 -0.36 16.57 -13.80
C LYS A 27 -1.07 15.46 -13.05
N MET A 28 -2.40 15.47 -13.07
CA MET A 28 -3.19 14.33 -12.61
C MET A 28 -3.09 13.21 -13.66
N LYS A 29 -2.23 12.22 -13.40
CA LYS A 29 -2.01 11.05 -14.29
C LYS A 29 -2.69 9.80 -13.72
N THR A 30 -4.01 9.86 -13.55
CA THR A 30 -4.80 8.69 -13.16
C THR A 30 -5.23 7.90 -14.40
N ARG A 31 -5.41 6.60 -14.24
CA ARG A 31 -5.94 5.69 -15.26
C ARG A 31 -6.67 4.53 -14.60
N SER A 32 -7.47 3.82 -15.38
CA SER A 32 -7.99 2.52 -14.93
C SER A 32 -6.86 1.49 -14.84
N ILE A 33 -6.99 0.58 -13.89
CA ILE A 33 -6.14 -0.60 -13.72
C ILE A 33 -7.08 -1.80 -13.69
N GLU A 34 -6.75 -2.82 -14.48
CA GLU A 34 -7.48 -4.10 -14.45
C GLU A 34 -7.35 -4.75 -13.08
N GLU A 35 -8.40 -5.42 -12.59
CA GLU A 35 -8.38 -6.06 -11.26
C GLU A 35 -7.19 -7.03 -11.12
N ASN A 36 -6.81 -7.71 -12.20
CA ASN A 36 -5.65 -8.62 -12.24
C ASN A 36 -4.30 -7.94 -12.03
N ASN A 37 -4.22 -6.63 -12.24
CA ASN A 37 -3.01 -5.83 -12.12
C ASN A 37 -3.05 -4.92 -10.88
N TRP A 38 -4.03 -5.12 -9.98
CA TRP A 38 -4.18 -4.29 -8.78
C TRP A 38 -2.98 -4.41 -7.83
N LEU A 39 -2.51 -5.63 -7.57
CA LEU A 39 -1.32 -5.91 -6.77
C LEU A 39 -0.23 -6.51 -7.66
N GLN A 40 1.01 -6.15 -7.40
CA GLN A 40 2.17 -6.64 -8.14
C GLN A 40 2.89 -7.69 -7.33
N ILE A 41 3.12 -8.84 -7.96
CA ILE A 41 3.84 -9.95 -7.35
C ILE A 41 5.00 -10.31 -8.24
N ASP A 42 6.19 -10.26 -7.65
CA ASP A 42 7.44 -10.64 -8.31
C ASP A 42 8.23 -11.66 -7.49
N GLU A 43 9.37 -12.09 -8.01
CA GLU A 43 10.23 -13.07 -7.34
C GLU A 43 10.94 -12.50 -6.10
N GLY A 44 10.84 -11.18 -5.87
CA GLY A 44 11.37 -10.46 -4.71
C GLY A 44 10.41 -10.40 -3.52
N ARG A 45 9.16 -10.84 -3.69
CA ARG A 45 8.09 -10.76 -2.69
C ARG A 45 8.49 -11.21 -1.29
N ASP A 46 9.06 -12.39 -1.14
CA ASP A 46 9.39 -12.94 0.18
C ASP A 46 10.44 -12.09 0.92
N GLU A 47 11.39 -11.52 0.18
CA GLU A 47 12.41 -10.63 0.73
C GLU A 47 11.78 -9.29 1.16
N ASP A 48 10.88 -8.73 0.34
CA ASP A 48 10.18 -7.48 0.66
C ASP A 48 9.28 -7.65 1.90
N LEU A 49 8.52 -8.74 1.98
CA LEU A 49 7.66 -9.03 3.14
C LEU A 49 8.48 -9.27 4.42
N LEU A 50 9.67 -9.89 4.31
CA LEU A 50 10.57 -10.04 5.45
C LEU A 50 11.08 -8.69 5.95
N LEU A 51 11.41 -7.76 5.05
CA LEU A 51 11.81 -6.40 5.41
C LEU A 51 10.65 -5.63 6.05
N LYS A 52 9.43 -5.74 5.51
CA LYS A 52 8.23 -5.10 6.11
C LYS A 52 7.94 -5.62 7.50
N LYS A 53 8.13 -6.92 7.75
CA LYS A 53 7.98 -7.52 9.09
C LYS A 53 8.95 -6.95 10.13
N GLN A 54 10.10 -6.43 9.69
CA GLN A 54 11.08 -5.74 10.55
C GLN A 54 10.83 -4.22 10.62
N GLY A 55 9.89 -3.70 9.82
CA GLY A 55 9.53 -2.30 9.75
C GLY A 55 8.62 -1.84 10.90
N PRO A 56 8.16 -0.58 10.86
CA PRO A 56 7.23 -0.06 11.84
C PRO A 56 5.88 -0.77 11.75
N PHE A 57 5.20 -0.89 12.90
CA PHE A 57 3.79 -1.27 12.94
C PHE A 57 2.93 -0.21 12.22
N GLY A 58 1.81 -0.68 11.71
CA GLY A 58 0.77 0.15 11.15
C GLY A 58 0.20 1.12 12.19
N ILE A 59 -0.33 2.22 11.68
CA ILE A 59 -1.03 3.24 12.45
C ILE A 59 -2.51 3.15 12.11
N HIS A 60 -3.38 3.36 13.09
CA HIS A 60 -4.81 3.23 12.87
C HIS A 60 -5.63 4.00 13.92
N LEU A 61 -6.78 4.51 13.48
CA LEU A 61 -7.81 5.01 14.39
C LEU A 61 -8.57 3.83 14.99
N LYS A 62 -9.14 4.00 16.19
CA LYS A 62 -9.95 2.93 16.81
C LYS A 62 -11.15 2.51 15.94
N THR A 63 -11.65 3.43 15.10
CA THR A 63 -12.83 3.20 14.26
C THR A 63 -12.52 2.50 12.94
N SER A 64 -11.24 2.31 12.57
CA SER A 64 -10.88 1.84 11.22
C SER A 64 -10.87 0.33 11.05
N GLU A 65 -11.00 -0.45 12.14
CA GLU A 65 -10.89 -1.91 12.08
C GLU A 65 -11.90 -2.56 11.12
N PRO A 66 -13.20 -2.18 11.07
CA PRO A 66 -14.14 -2.78 10.11
C PRO A 66 -13.73 -2.56 8.65
N ALA A 67 -13.27 -1.37 8.30
CA ALA A 67 -12.80 -1.04 6.95
C ALA A 67 -11.46 -1.73 6.64
N SER A 68 -10.55 -1.80 7.63
CA SER A 68 -9.28 -2.52 7.52
C SER A 68 -9.49 -4.01 7.32
N LEU A 69 -10.46 -4.62 8.03
CA LEU A 69 -10.82 -6.03 7.87
C LEU A 69 -11.43 -6.31 6.49
N LYS A 70 -12.23 -5.39 5.96
CA LYS A 70 -12.75 -5.50 4.59
C LYS A 70 -11.61 -5.47 3.56
N LEU A 71 -10.64 -4.56 3.74
CA LEU A 71 -9.44 -4.50 2.90
C LEU A 71 -8.64 -5.80 2.99
N LEU A 72 -8.39 -6.30 4.20
CA LEU A 72 -7.68 -7.56 4.43
C LEU A 72 -8.33 -8.72 3.68
N LYS A 73 -9.65 -8.92 3.83
CA LYS A 73 -10.40 -9.96 3.12
C LYS A 73 -10.33 -9.80 1.60
N THR A 74 -10.30 -8.57 1.11
CA THR A 74 -10.19 -8.27 -0.32
C THR A 74 -8.81 -8.70 -0.84
N ILE A 75 -7.74 -8.38 -0.11
CA ILE A 75 -6.37 -8.81 -0.41
C ILE A 75 -6.25 -10.33 -0.36
N GLU A 76 -6.72 -10.98 0.72
CA GLU A 76 -6.69 -12.43 0.86
C GLU A 76 -7.41 -13.14 -0.29
N SER A 77 -8.60 -12.65 -0.66
CA SER A 77 -9.36 -13.16 -1.80
C SER A 77 -8.63 -12.99 -3.12
N TRP A 78 -8.00 -11.82 -3.33
CA TRP A 78 -7.25 -11.53 -4.55
C TRP A 78 -6.02 -12.45 -4.69
N LEU A 79 -5.28 -12.65 -3.60
CA LEU A 79 -4.09 -13.51 -3.54
C LEU A 79 -4.46 -14.99 -3.73
N THR A 80 -5.49 -15.46 -3.02
CA THR A 80 -5.94 -16.87 -3.08
C THR A 80 -6.46 -17.24 -4.47
N ARG A 81 -7.21 -16.35 -5.12
CA ARG A 81 -7.69 -16.54 -6.51
C ARG A 81 -6.55 -16.72 -7.52
N ARG A 82 -5.33 -16.30 -7.17
CA ARG A 82 -4.12 -16.40 -7.98
C ARG A 82 -3.13 -17.44 -7.44
N SER A 83 -3.60 -18.33 -6.57
CA SER A 83 -2.81 -19.42 -5.98
C SER A 83 -1.58 -18.95 -5.21
N VAL A 84 -1.59 -17.72 -4.69
CA VAL A 84 -0.54 -17.22 -3.81
C VAL A 84 -0.77 -17.78 -2.40
N THR A 85 0.24 -18.46 -1.86
CA THR A 85 0.19 -18.98 -0.49
C THR A 85 0.19 -17.83 0.51
N LEU A 86 -0.76 -17.85 1.44
CA LEU A 86 -0.83 -16.88 2.53
C LEU A 86 -0.01 -17.38 3.74
N PRO A 87 0.88 -16.56 4.31
CA PRO A 87 1.56 -16.90 5.55
C PRO A 87 0.56 -16.94 6.72
N VAL A 88 0.92 -17.66 7.78
CA VAL A 88 0.20 -17.56 9.05
C VAL A 88 0.52 -16.21 9.68
N LEU A 89 -0.50 -15.40 9.87
CA LEU A 89 -0.40 -14.08 10.52
C LEU A 89 -0.72 -14.18 12.00
N ASP A 90 -0.10 -13.32 12.81
CA ASP A 90 -0.44 -13.18 14.22
C ASP A 90 -1.88 -12.63 14.36
N GLY A 91 -2.73 -13.40 15.06
CA GLY A 91 -4.14 -13.07 15.27
C GLY A 91 -4.34 -11.75 16.03
N SER A 92 -3.38 -11.35 16.86
CA SER A 92 -3.44 -10.16 17.71
C SER A 92 -3.23 -8.84 16.96
N LEU A 93 -2.69 -8.90 15.73
CA LEU A 93 -2.44 -7.71 14.92
C LEU A 93 -3.74 -7.11 14.39
N HIS A 94 -3.78 -5.77 14.33
CA HIS A 94 -4.83 -5.03 13.65
C HIS A 94 -4.88 -5.40 12.16
N SER A 95 -6.05 -5.29 11.53
CA SER A 95 -6.22 -5.75 10.15
C SER A 95 -5.33 -5.00 9.14
N ILE A 96 -4.96 -3.75 9.42
CA ILE A 96 -4.04 -2.98 8.55
C ILE A 96 -2.60 -3.52 8.57
N ASP A 97 -2.10 -3.99 9.72
CA ASP A 97 -0.78 -4.62 9.83
C ASP A 97 -0.73 -5.92 9.06
N LYS A 98 -1.81 -6.71 9.17
CA LYS A 98 -1.99 -7.94 8.40
C LYS A 98 -1.95 -7.66 6.90
N CYS A 99 -2.60 -6.58 6.43
CA CYS A 99 -2.48 -6.15 5.04
C CYS A 99 -1.02 -5.88 4.66
N GLY A 100 -0.29 -5.09 5.47
CA GLY A 100 1.13 -4.80 5.23
C GLY A 100 2.03 -6.03 5.17
N GLN A 101 1.68 -7.11 5.88
CA GLN A 101 2.40 -8.39 5.86
C GLN A 101 1.98 -9.31 4.71
N LEU A 102 0.94 -8.97 3.95
CA LEU A 102 0.46 -9.76 2.81
C LEU A 102 0.79 -9.15 1.44
N ILE A 103 1.21 -7.89 1.36
CA ILE A 103 1.48 -7.24 0.05
C ILE A 103 2.83 -6.51 0.07
N GLN A 104 3.46 -6.39 -1.10
CA GLN A 104 4.76 -5.72 -1.23
C GLN A 104 4.60 -4.20 -1.06
N GLU A 105 3.49 -3.65 -1.54
CA GLU A 105 3.16 -2.22 -1.53
C GLU A 105 2.90 -1.71 -0.11
N ASP A 106 3.24 -0.45 0.14
CA ASP A 106 2.75 0.28 1.30
C ASP A 106 1.28 0.64 1.10
N VAL A 107 0.48 0.59 2.17
CA VAL A 107 -0.98 0.75 2.07
C VAL A 107 -1.49 1.82 3.01
N CYS A 108 -2.34 2.69 2.47
CA CYS A 108 -3.11 3.68 3.21
C CYS A 108 -4.60 3.38 3.03
N LEU A 109 -5.36 3.43 4.12
CA LEU A 109 -6.81 3.26 4.14
C LEU A 109 -7.45 4.63 4.29
N MET A 110 -8.15 5.05 3.23
CA MET A 110 -8.95 6.27 3.21
C MET A 110 -10.42 5.91 3.40
N GLU A 111 -11.08 6.48 4.42
CA GLU A 111 -12.51 6.32 4.61
C GLU A 111 -13.22 7.63 4.29
N ARG A 112 -14.31 7.54 3.51
CA ARG A 112 -15.15 8.70 3.21
C ARG A 112 -15.97 9.05 4.45
N LYS A 113 -15.74 10.24 5.00
CA LYS A 113 -16.53 10.82 6.11
C LYS A 113 -17.13 12.13 5.61
N SER A 114 -18.46 12.17 5.56
CA SER A 114 -19.21 13.23 4.86
C SER A 114 -18.71 13.34 3.41
N ASP A 115 -18.16 14.50 3.02
CA ASP A 115 -17.63 14.76 1.67
C ASP A 115 -16.11 14.78 1.58
N THR A 116 -15.42 14.25 2.60
CA THR A 116 -13.95 14.19 2.63
C THR A 116 -13.44 12.78 2.77
N TRP A 117 -12.24 12.51 2.22
CA TRP A 117 -11.52 11.26 2.42
C TRP A 117 -10.51 11.45 3.54
N ILE A 118 -10.64 10.68 4.62
CA ILE A 118 -9.78 10.78 5.81
C ILE A 118 -8.85 9.57 5.87
N LEU A 119 -7.56 9.78 6.16
CA LEU A 119 -6.62 8.68 6.42
C LEU A 119 -6.91 8.08 7.79
N THR A 120 -7.48 6.88 7.82
CA THR A 120 -7.92 6.25 9.08
C THR A 120 -7.03 5.10 9.51
N ALA A 121 -6.28 4.48 8.60
CA ALA A 121 -5.25 3.52 8.91
C ALA A 121 -4.16 3.49 7.83
N ALA A 122 -2.96 3.06 8.17
CA ALA A 122 -1.89 2.85 7.20
C ALA A 122 -0.89 1.81 7.69
N SER A 123 -0.33 1.03 6.77
CA SER A 123 0.88 0.23 6.99
C SER A 123 1.88 0.65 5.92
N VAL A 124 2.82 1.51 6.31
CA VAL A 124 3.78 2.18 5.41
C VAL A 124 5.18 1.99 5.97
N CYS A 125 5.94 1.08 5.37
CA CYS A 125 7.28 0.71 5.81
C CYS A 125 8.37 1.49 5.07
N PHE A 126 8.10 2.00 3.86
CA PHE A 126 9.08 2.66 2.99
C PHE A 126 8.59 4.04 2.49
N PRO A 127 8.24 4.97 3.40
CA PRO A 127 7.74 6.29 3.01
C PRO A 127 8.82 7.15 2.32
N THR A 128 8.41 7.96 1.35
CA THR A 128 9.27 8.91 0.63
C THR A 128 9.22 10.30 1.27
N HIS A 129 10.07 10.55 2.27
CA HIS A 129 10.22 11.86 2.95
C HIS A 129 8.94 12.42 3.63
N TRP A 130 8.02 11.54 4.06
CA TRP A 130 6.86 11.93 4.85
C TRP A 130 6.65 10.99 6.04
N SER A 131 5.87 11.43 7.03
CA SER A 131 5.62 10.68 8.26
C SER A 131 4.14 10.26 8.34
N PRO A 132 3.80 8.96 8.18
CA PRO A 132 2.42 8.48 8.23
C PRO A 132 1.69 8.86 9.51
N ILE A 133 2.36 8.76 10.66
CA ILE A 133 1.74 9.06 11.96
C ILE A 133 1.31 10.53 12.06
N SER A 134 2.07 11.46 11.47
CA SER A 134 1.71 12.88 11.44
C SER A 134 0.49 13.19 10.57
N LYS A 135 0.07 12.22 9.74
CA LYS A 135 -1.01 12.36 8.76
C LYS A 135 -2.28 11.60 9.16
N LEU A 136 -2.23 10.78 10.21
CA LEU A 136 -3.38 10.01 10.67
C LEU A 136 -4.53 10.94 11.09
N GLY A 137 -5.73 10.67 10.60
CA GLY A 137 -6.93 11.45 10.89
C GLY A 137 -7.08 12.73 10.05
N LEU A 138 -6.10 13.07 9.21
CA LEU A 138 -6.19 14.20 8.28
C LEU A 138 -6.94 13.82 7.00
N SER A 139 -7.54 14.82 6.37
CA SER A 139 -8.14 14.69 5.04
C SER A 139 -7.09 14.56 3.94
N LEU A 140 -7.50 14.03 2.79
CA LEU A 140 -6.64 13.91 1.61
C LEU A 140 -5.99 15.25 1.24
N ASP A 141 -6.71 16.36 1.34
CA ASP A 141 -6.21 17.70 1.03
C ASP A 141 -5.15 18.15 2.05
N GLU A 142 -5.42 17.97 3.35
CA GLU A 142 -4.48 18.33 4.43
C GLU A 142 -3.19 17.49 4.38
N ILE A 143 -3.28 16.23 3.96
CA ILE A 143 -2.10 15.37 3.78
C ILE A 143 -1.14 15.98 2.76
N HIS A 144 -1.69 16.49 1.66
CA HIS A 144 -0.96 17.02 0.50
C HIS A 144 -0.60 18.51 0.59
N SER A 145 -1.03 19.24 1.61
CA SER A 145 -0.70 20.67 1.77
C SER A 145 0.79 21.05 1.58
N PRO A 146 1.80 20.21 1.90
CA PRO A 146 3.21 20.53 1.69
C PRO A 146 3.75 20.34 0.26
N VAL A 147 2.91 19.88 -0.69
CA VAL A 147 3.29 19.57 -2.09
C VAL A 147 3.03 20.77 -2.98
#